data_AF-A0A2U1EBN7-F1
#
_entry.id   AF-A0A2U1EBN7-F1
#
_cell.length_a   1.000
_cell.length_b   1.000
_cell.length_c   1.000
_cell.angle_alpha   90.00
_cell.angle_beta   90.00
_cell.angle_gamma   90.00
#
_symmetry.space_group_name_H-M   'P 1'
#
loop_
_entity.id
_entity.type
_entity.pdbx_description
1 polymer ?
#
loop_
_entity_poly.entity_id
_entity_poly.type
_entity_poly.pdbx_seq_one_letter_code
_entity_poly.pdbx_strand_id
1 'polypeptide(L)'
;MVGEVPDTLDLAVEGITAVVWATGYRRRHPWLHLPVLDRDGELVHRGGATAVPRPYAVGRPPVRRRDATLIDGVGEDARHVVEQLVGAARGAVRGRAA
;
A
#
# COMPACT_ATOMS: atom_id res chain seq x y z
N MET A 1 -8.10 33.49 18.16
CA MET A 1 -7.41 33.17 19.41
C MET A 1 -7.12 31.67 19.40
N VAL A 2 -5.93 31.26 18.95
CA VAL A 2 -5.51 29.85 19.12
C VAL A 2 -4.92 29.80 20.52
N GLY A 3 -5.56 29.06 21.43
CA GLY A 3 -5.05 28.86 22.78
C GLY A 3 -3.72 28.12 22.75
N GLU A 4 -2.88 28.38 23.75
CA GLU A 4 -1.63 27.64 23.94
C GLU A 4 -1.95 26.16 24.12
N VAL A 5 -1.34 25.30 23.29
CA VAL A 5 -1.52 23.85 23.38
C VAL A 5 -0.43 23.33 24.33
N PRO A 6 -0.80 22.70 25.45
CA PRO A 6 0.18 22.17 26.39
C PRO A 6 1.00 21.05 25.74
N ASP A 7 2.31 21.03 26.02
CA ASP A 7 3.25 20.00 25.56
C ASP A 7 3.23 18.73 26.42
N THR A 8 2.57 18.81 27.58
CA THR A 8 2.51 17.78 28.61
C THR A 8 1.09 17.66 29.17
N LEU A 9 0.70 16.44 29.55
CA LEU A 9 -0.63 16.11 30.07
C LEU A 9 -0.49 15.12 31.24
N ASP A 10 -0.99 15.50 32.41
CA ASP A 10 -1.08 14.60 33.56
C ASP A 10 -2.38 13.81 33.49
N LEU A 11 -2.27 12.52 33.13
CA LEU A 11 -3.44 11.66 32.95
C LEU A 11 -4.24 11.46 34.26
N ALA A 12 -3.59 11.51 35.42
CA ALA A 12 -4.25 11.29 36.70
C ALA A 12 -5.05 12.52 37.13
N VAL A 13 -4.49 13.71 36.96
CA VAL A 13 -5.19 14.98 37.21
C VAL A 13 -6.41 15.11 36.29
N GLU A 14 -6.27 14.69 35.05
CA GLU A 14 -7.33 14.74 34.04
C GLU A 14 -8.32 13.56 34.11
N GLY A 15 -8.13 12.62 35.05
CA GLY A 15 -9.02 11.47 35.25
C GLY A 15 -9.04 10.46 34.09
N ILE A 16 -8.02 10.46 33.24
CA ILE A 16 -7.90 9.54 32.09
C ILE A 16 -7.34 8.20 32.58
N THR A 17 -8.16 7.15 32.51
CA THR A 17 -7.81 5.80 33.02
C THR A 17 -7.38 4.82 31.95
N ALA A 18 -7.59 5.15 30.67
CA ALA A 18 -7.22 4.29 29.54
C ALA A 18 -6.80 5.11 28.33
N VAL A 19 -5.86 4.58 27.55
CA VAL A 19 -5.42 5.14 26.28
C VAL A 19 -5.62 4.09 25.20
N VAL A 20 -6.35 4.44 24.14
CA VAL A 20 -6.54 3.59 22.95
C VAL A 20 -5.74 4.16 21.79
N TRP A 21 -4.74 3.40 21.35
CA TRP A 21 -3.91 3.78 20.21
C TRP A 21 -4.61 3.42 18.89
N ALA A 22 -5.35 4.38 18.33
CA ALA A 22 -6.01 4.28 17.03
C ALA A 22 -5.16 4.88 15.87
N THR A 23 -3.84 4.81 15.97
CA THR A 23 -2.88 5.47 15.06
C THR A 23 -2.55 4.66 13.79
N GLY A 24 -3.35 3.65 13.47
CA GLY A 24 -3.16 2.79 12.30
C GLY A 24 -2.17 1.64 12.53
N TYR A 25 -1.69 1.07 11.42
CA TYR A 25 -0.79 -0.08 11.40
C TYR A 25 0.33 0.11 10.37
N ARG A 26 1.42 -0.64 10.52
CA ARG A 26 2.50 -0.73 9.53
C ARG A 26 2.53 -2.10 8.89
N ARG A 27 2.79 -2.15 7.58
CA ARG A 27 2.95 -3.41 6.86
C ARG A 27 4.38 -3.90 6.97
N ARG A 28 4.55 -5.22 6.97
CA ARG A 28 5.85 -5.87 6.86
C ARG A 28 5.75 -6.95 5.80
N HIS A 29 6.75 -7.02 4.94
CA HIS A 29 6.83 -7.98 3.83
C HIS A 29 8.05 -8.90 3.96
N PRO A 30 8.19 -9.67 5.07
CA PRO A 30 9.36 -10.52 5.29
C PRO A 30 9.53 -11.62 4.24
N TRP A 31 8.47 -11.91 3.48
CA TRP A 31 8.46 -12.89 2.39
C TRP A 31 8.90 -12.28 1.04
N LEU A 32 8.95 -10.95 0.91
CA LEU A 32 9.21 -10.27 -0.35
C LEU A 32 10.69 -9.94 -0.49
N HIS A 33 11.47 -10.92 -0.94
CA HIS A 33 12.90 -10.76 -1.22
C HIS A 33 13.16 -10.15 -2.60
N LEU A 34 12.56 -8.98 -2.88
CA LEU A 34 12.69 -8.27 -4.15
C LEU A 34 13.02 -6.79 -3.90
N PRO A 35 13.81 -6.13 -4.78
CA PRO A 35 14.17 -4.73 -4.64
C PRO A 35 13.03 -3.81 -5.09
N VAL A 36 11.86 -3.97 -4.47
CA VAL A 36 10.61 -3.25 -4.82
C VAL A 36 10.02 -2.51 -3.62
N LEU A 37 10.69 -2.56 -2.46
CA LEU A 37 10.30 -1.84 -1.25
C LEU A 37 11.09 -0.54 -1.12
N ASP A 38 10.45 0.51 -0.61
CA ASP A 38 11.15 1.73 -0.21
C ASP A 38 11.78 1.62 1.19
N ARG A 39 12.39 2.72 1.66
CA ARG A 39 13.01 2.80 2.98
C ARG A 39 12.03 2.60 4.14
N ASP A 40 10.74 2.85 3.91
CA ASP A 40 9.67 2.73 4.89
C ASP A 40 9.05 1.31 4.86
N GLY A 41 9.52 0.46 3.96
CA GLY A 41 9.09 -0.93 3.80
C GLY A 41 7.82 -1.07 2.96
N GLU A 42 7.41 -0.03 2.23
CA GLU A 42 6.21 -0.02 1.42
C GLU A 42 6.51 -0.41 -0.04
N LEU A 43 5.55 -1.10 -0.67
CA LEU A 43 5.69 -1.59 -2.03
C LEU A 43 5.60 -0.44 -3.04
N VAL A 44 6.69 -0.22 -3.78
CA VAL A 44 6.74 0.82 -4.81
C VAL A 44 6.19 0.28 -6.13
N HIS A 45 5.13 0.92 -6.62
CA HIS A 45 4.50 0.57 -7.89
C HIS A 45 3.84 1.78 -8.57
N ARG A 46 3.55 1.66 -9.86
CA ARG A 46 2.75 2.62 -10.63
C ARG A 46 1.63 1.89 -11.33
N GLY A 47 0.38 2.16 -10.92
CA GLY A 47 -0.80 1.46 -11.47
C GLY A 47 -0.69 -0.06 -11.33
N GLY A 48 -0.16 -0.52 -10.19
CA GLY A 48 0.13 -1.91 -9.86
C GLY A 48 1.43 -2.49 -10.39
N ALA A 49 2.07 -1.92 -11.41
CA ALA A 49 3.35 -2.44 -11.92
C ALA A 49 4.53 -2.00 -11.03
N THR A 50 5.40 -2.94 -10.63
CA THR A 50 6.64 -2.64 -9.89
C THR A 50 7.80 -2.35 -10.86
N ALA A 51 8.94 -1.88 -10.33
CA ALA A 51 10.16 -1.65 -11.11
C ALA A 51 10.81 -2.94 -11.64
N VAL A 52 10.51 -4.09 -11.00
CA VAL A 52 10.97 -5.41 -11.43
C VAL A 52 9.89 -6.03 -12.32
N PRO A 53 10.24 -6.74 -13.41
CA PRO A 53 9.25 -7.40 -14.25
C PRO A 53 8.51 -8.51 -13.49
N ARG A 54 7.17 -8.49 -13.56
CA ARG A 54 6.21 -9.54 -13.14
C ARG A 54 5.65 -9.53 -11.71
N PRO A 55 6.26 -8.89 -10.70
CA PRO A 55 5.53 -8.53 -9.49
C PRO A 55 4.56 -7.39 -9.76
N TYR A 56 3.32 -7.56 -9.28
CA TYR A 56 2.29 -6.53 -9.32
C TYR A 56 1.68 -6.32 -7.93
N ALA A 57 1.28 -5.08 -7.66
CA ALA A 57 0.60 -4.65 -6.44
C ALA A 57 -0.88 -4.40 -6.72
N VAL A 58 -1.77 -4.83 -5.82
CA VAL A 58 -3.22 -4.59 -5.91
C VAL A 58 -3.72 -3.99 -4.60
N GLY A 59 -4.58 -2.97 -4.69
CA GLY A 59 -5.16 -2.30 -3.53
C GLY A 59 -4.10 -1.69 -2.61
N ARG A 60 -2.96 -1.28 -3.17
CA ARG A 60 -1.82 -0.68 -2.46
C ARG A 60 -1.70 0.80 -2.84
N PRO A 61 -1.60 1.72 -1.87
CA PRO A 61 -1.27 3.10 -2.15
C PRO A 61 0.13 3.24 -2.77
N PRO A 62 0.32 4.16 -3.73
CA PRO A 62 -0.70 5.01 -4.36
C PRO A 62 -1.61 4.20 -5.30
N VAL A 63 -2.91 4.22 -5.01
CA VAL A 63 -3.95 3.52 -5.76
C VAL A 63 -4.48 4.39 -6.90
N ARG A 64 -4.93 3.76 -7.99
CA ARG A 64 -5.51 4.48 -9.15
C ARG A 64 -6.86 5.11 -8.81
N ARG A 65 -7.64 4.46 -7.95
CA ARG A 65 -8.94 4.92 -7.44
C ARG A 65 -8.92 4.88 -5.92
N ARG A 66 -9.49 5.89 -5.26
CA ARG A 66 -9.43 6.04 -3.79
C ARG A 66 -10.13 4.93 -3.03
N ASP A 67 -11.16 4.33 -3.62
CA ASP A 67 -11.91 3.20 -3.11
C ASP A 67 -11.18 1.86 -3.25
N ALA A 68 -10.09 1.78 -4.02
CA ALA A 68 -9.35 0.53 -4.24
C ALA A 68 -8.66 -0.03 -2.98
N THR A 69 -8.59 0.75 -1.89
CA THR A 69 -8.16 0.25 -0.58
C THR A 69 -9.29 -0.39 0.24
N LEU A 70 -10.53 -0.32 -0.24
CA LEU A 70 -11.73 -0.89 0.37
C LEU A 70 -12.11 -2.20 -0.35
N ILE A 71 -12.80 -3.08 0.39
CA ILE A 71 -13.22 -4.39 -0.13
C ILE A 71 -14.07 -4.25 -1.41
N ASP A 72 -14.99 -3.29 -1.42
CA ASP A 72 -15.90 -3.07 -2.55
C ASP A 72 -15.22 -2.39 -3.77
N GLY A 73 -14.17 -1.59 -3.54
CA GLY A 73 -13.52 -0.83 -4.60
C GLY A 73 -12.30 -1.50 -5.24
N VAL A 74 -11.73 -2.56 -4.64
CA VAL A 74 -10.48 -3.18 -5.11
C VAL A 74 -10.63 -3.94 -6.43
N GLY A 75 -11.85 -4.35 -6.80
CA GLY A 75 -12.08 -5.21 -7.98
C GLY A 75 -11.61 -4.59 -9.30
N GLU A 76 -11.84 -3.28 -9.47
CA GLU A 76 -11.44 -2.54 -10.67
C GLU A 76 -9.91 -2.36 -10.76
N ASP A 77 -9.23 -2.15 -9.63
CA ASP A 77 -7.76 -2.10 -9.56
C ASP A 77 -7.15 -3.47 -9.88
N ALA A 78 -7.73 -4.54 -9.35
CA ALA A 78 -7.33 -5.92 -9.65
C ALA A 78 -7.50 -6.22 -11.15
N ARG A 79 -8.61 -5.81 -11.76
CA ARG A 79 -8.85 -5.98 -13.19
C ARG A 79 -7.76 -5.30 -14.02
N HIS A 80 -7.42 -4.04 -13.69
CA HIS A 80 -6.37 -3.30 -14.39
C HIS A 80 -5.01 -4.00 -14.31
N VAL A 81 -4.65 -4.52 -13.14
CA VAL A 81 -3.40 -5.25 -12.93
C VAL A 81 -3.36 -6.54 -13.74
N VAL A 82 -4.46 -7.29 -13.78
CA VAL A 82 -4.55 -8.54 -14.55
C VAL A 82 -4.43 -8.26 -16.06
N GLU A 83 -5.03 -7.18 -16.56
CA GLU A 83 -4.90 -6.80 -17.97
C GLU A 83 -3.43 -6.53 -18.35
N GLN A 84 -2.68 -5.83 -17.49
CA GLN A 84 -1.23 -5.62 -17.68
C GLN A 84 -0.44 -6.94 -17.64
N LEU A 85 -0.74 -7.81 -16.67
CA LEU A 85 -0.06 -9.09 -16.49
C LEU A 85 -0.25 -10.00 -17.72
N VAL A 86 -1.48 -10.12 -18.21
CA VAL A 86 -1.81 -10.93 -19.40
C VAL A 86 -1.16 -10.35 -20.65
N GLY A 87 -1.15 -9.03 -20.81
CA GLY A 87 -0.45 -8.35 -21.91
C GLY A 87 1.05 -8.68 -21.93
N ALA A 88 1.71 -8.57 -20.78
CA ALA A 88 3.13 -8.87 -20.62
C ALA A 88 3.45 -10.36 -20.88
N ALA A 89 2.61 -11.28 -20.39
CA ALA A 89 2.80 -12.71 -20.60
C ALA A 89 2.74 -13.09 -22.09
N ARG A 90 1.80 -12.51 -22.84
CA ARG A 90 1.68 -12.74 -24.30
C ARG A 90 2.90 -12.25 -25.07
N GLY A 91 3.47 -11.10 -24.68
CA GLY A 91 4.72 -10.59 -25.28
C GLY A 91 5.92 -11.50 -25.03
N ALA A 92 6.04 -12.04 -23.81
CA ALA A 92 7.12 -12.95 -23.45
C ALA A 92 7.07 -14.29 -24.20
N VAL A 93 5.88 -14.84 -24.46
CA VAL A 93 5.73 -16.07 -25.26
C VAL A 93 6.18 -15.84 -26.70
N ARG A 94 5.81 -14.70 -27.31
CA ARG A 94 6.20 -14.35 -28.67
C ARG A 94 7.72 -14.16 -28.83
N GLY A 95 8.37 -13.53 -27.86
CA GLY A 95 9.82 -13.34 -27.88
C GLY A 95 10.65 -14.60 -27.61
N ARG A 96 10.04 -15.70 -27.15
CA ARG A 96 10.71 -16.98 -26.90
C ARG A 96 10.60 -17.96 -28.08
N ALA A 97 9.73 -17.66 -29.05
CA ALA A 97 9.50 -18.45 -30.25
C ALA A 97 10.23 -17.88 -31.49
N ALA A 98 11.01 -16.81 -31.32
CA ALA A 98 11.91 -16.21 -32.30
C ALA A 98 13.35 -16.47 -31.87
#